data_AF-A0A9R0ZL37-F1
#
_entry.id   AF-A0A9R0ZL37-F1
#
_cell.length_a   1.000
_cell.length_b   1.000
_cell.length_c   1.000
_cell.angle_alpha   90.00
_cell.angle_beta   90.00
_cell.angle_gamma   90.00
#
_symmetry.space_group_name_H-M   'P 1'
#
loop_
_entity.id
_entity.type
_entity.pdbx_description
1 polymer ?
#
loop_
_entity_poly.entity_id
_entity_poly.type
_entity_poly.pdbx_seq_one_letter_code
_entity_poly.pdbx_strand_id
1 'polypeptide(L)'
;MRLSSPAGAVLPAQAPPSPEVAEEHKCLNSELWHACAGPLVSLPAVGSRVVYFPQGHSEQVAASTNKEIESQIPNYPNLPPQLICQLHNVTMHADAETDEVYAQMTLQPLNPQELKDPYLPAELGTANKQPTNYFCKTLTASDTSTHGGFSVPRRAAEKVFPPLGFHYAASSTGVVCKRSSWQ
;
A
#
# COMPACT_ATOMS: atom_id res chain seq x y z
N MET A 1 33.93 66.50 26.80
CA MET A 1 33.76 66.22 28.24
C MET A 1 32.66 65.18 28.40
N ARG A 2 32.90 64.23 29.33
CA ARG A 2 31.99 63.25 29.98
C ARG A 2 30.50 63.59 29.95
N LEU A 3 29.50 62.71 30.05
CA LEU A 3 29.20 61.25 30.20
C LEU A 3 27.65 61.22 30.00
N SER A 4 26.91 60.18 29.60
CA SER A 4 26.68 58.86 30.22
C SER A 4 25.50 58.20 29.47
N SER A 5 25.55 56.90 29.24
CA SER A 5 24.42 56.01 28.87
C SER A 5 23.71 55.46 30.14
N PRO A 6 22.76 54.49 30.09
CA PRO A 6 21.76 54.10 29.06
C PRO A 6 20.34 53.88 29.67
N ALA A 7 19.41 53.41 28.82
CA ALA A 7 18.44 52.31 29.07
C ALA A 7 16.95 52.68 28.88
N GLY A 8 16.27 51.85 28.08
CA GLY A 8 14.80 51.79 28.00
C GLY A 8 14.24 51.78 26.58
N ALA A 9 14.49 50.72 25.82
CA ALA A 9 13.72 50.44 24.60
C ALA A 9 13.07 49.05 24.75
N VAL A 10 11.75 49.06 24.79
CA VAL A 10 10.87 47.89 24.88
C VAL A 10 10.87 47.16 23.53
N LEU A 11 11.13 45.85 23.54
CA LEU A 11 10.93 44.96 22.39
C LEU A 11 9.52 44.33 22.47
N PRO A 12 8.81 44.12 21.35
CA PRO A 12 7.53 43.42 21.37
C PRO A 12 7.73 41.90 21.47
N ALA A 13 6.78 41.24 22.13
CA ALA A 13 6.73 39.80 22.33
C ALA A 13 6.56 39.06 20.99
N GLN A 14 7.44 38.10 20.73
CA GLN A 14 7.36 37.20 19.59
C GLN A 14 6.46 36.01 19.96
N ALA A 15 5.35 35.85 19.24
CA ALA A 15 4.47 34.70 19.38
C ALA A 15 5.20 33.41 18.97
N PRO A 16 4.94 32.26 19.62
CA PRO A 16 5.57 31.00 19.26
C PRO A 16 5.08 30.56 17.86
N PRO A 17 5.94 29.97 17.02
CA PRO A 17 5.50 29.39 15.76
C PRO A 17 4.57 28.21 16.07
N SER A 18 3.37 28.26 15.51
CA SER A 18 2.45 27.13 15.42
C SER A 18 3.17 25.94 14.79
N PRO A 19 2.97 24.70 15.30
CA PRO A 19 3.51 23.54 14.62
C PRO A 19 2.80 23.42 13.27
N GLU A 20 3.52 23.68 12.19
CA GLU A 20 3.18 23.13 10.88
C GLU A 20 3.18 21.62 11.06
N VAL A 21 1.98 21.06 11.20
CA VAL A 21 1.77 19.62 11.03
C VAL A 21 2.08 19.38 9.56
N ALA A 22 3.34 19.04 9.29
CA ALA A 22 3.69 18.36 8.06
C ALA A 22 2.84 17.09 8.07
N GLU A 23 1.75 17.09 7.31
CA GLU A 23 1.07 15.88 6.87
C GLU A 23 2.13 15.08 6.09
N GLU A 24 2.86 14.27 6.84
CA GLU A 24 3.68 13.20 6.33
C GLU A 24 2.68 12.22 5.71
N HIS A 25 2.28 12.46 4.45
CA HIS A 25 1.51 11.50 3.66
C HIS A 25 2.32 10.21 3.64
N LYS A 26 1.97 9.30 4.54
CA LYS A 26 2.81 8.18 4.88
C LYS A 26 2.58 7.13 3.82
N CYS A 27 3.40 7.16 2.76
CA CYS A 27 3.34 6.15 1.72
C CYS A 27 3.38 4.76 2.38
N LEU A 28 2.37 3.94 2.08
CA LEU A 28 2.29 2.59 2.60
C LEU A 28 3.57 1.83 2.28
N ASN A 29 4.08 1.07 3.25
CA ASN A 29 5.21 0.19 3.02
C ASN A 29 4.82 -0.80 1.90
N SER A 30 5.53 -0.71 0.77
CA SER A 30 5.21 -1.49 -0.44
C SER A 30 5.24 -3.00 -0.18
N GLU A 31 6.18 -3.49 0.64
CA GLU A 31 6.28 -4.92 0.96
C GLU A 31 5.08 -5.40 1.78
N LEU A 32 4.62 -4.58 2.74
CA LEU A 32 3.42 -4.91 3.52
C LEU A 32 2.17 -4.94 2.63
N TRP A 33 2.01 -3.96 1.75
CA TRP A 33 0.88 -3.94 0.82
C TRP A 33 0.86 -5.20 -0.06
N HIS A 34 2.03 -5.62 -0.58
CA HIS A 34 2.13 -6.87 -1.37
C HIS A 34 1.86 -8.11 -0.52
N ALA A 35 2.34 -8.16 0.72
CA ALA A 35 2.06 -9.27 1.64
C ALA A 35 0.55 -9.44 1.89
N CYS A 36 -0.17 -8.32 2.03
CA CYS A 36 -1.63 -8.29 2.17
C CYS A 36 -2.37 -8.64 0.88
N ALA A 37 -1.90 -8.13 -0.28
CA ALA A 37 -2.53 -8.38 -1.58
C ALA A 37 -2.39 -9.84 -2.04
N GLY A 38 -1.36 -10.53 -1.54
CA GLY A 38 -1.14 -11.95 -1.77
C GLY A 38 -0.11 -12.25 -2.86
N PRO A 39 0.45 -13.48 -2.86
CA PRO A 39 1.65 -13.83 -3.63
C PRO A 39 1.46 -13.84 -5.15
N LEU A 40 0.21 -13.85 -5.62
CA LEU A 40 -0.14 -13.84 -7.05
C LEU A 40 -0.28 -12.41 -7.62
N VAL A 41 -0.24 -11.38 -6.77
CA VAL A 41 -0.38 -10.00 -7.20
C VAL A 41 0.96 -9.43 -7.62
N SER A 42 0.99 -8.81 -8.80
CA SER A 42 2.11 -8.00 -9.30
C SER A 42 1.56 -6.74 -9.95
N LEU A 43 2.09 -5.58 -9.58
CA LEU A 43 1.74 -4.30 -10.21
C LEU A 43 2.68 -4.00 -11.38
N PRO A 44 2.18 -3.46 -12.51
CA PRO A 44 3.03 -3.06 -13.63
C PRO A 44 3.89 -1.84 -13.28
N ALA A 45 5.03 -1.69 -13.96
CA ALA A 45 5.95 -0.57 -13.77
C ALA A 45 5.35 0.73 -14.33
N VAL A 46 5.49 1.84 -13.60
CA VAL A 46 5.12 3.17 -14.14
C VAL A 46 5.94 3.46 -15.40
N GLY A 47 5.28 4.03 -16.41
CA GLY A 47 5.83 4.25 -17.75
C GLY A 47 5.63 3.09 -18.72
N SER A 48 5.24 1.91 -18.22
CA SER A 48 5.05 0.72 -19.08
C SER A 48 3.78 0.79 -19.94
N ARG A 49 3.78 0.03 -21.04
CA ARG A 49 2.58 -0.26 -21.84
C ARG A 49 1.84 -1.46 -21.25
N VAL A 50 0.55 -1.31 -21.01
CA VAL A 50 -0.35 -2.34 -20.48
C VAL A 50 -1.57 -2.47 -21.38
N VAL A 51 -2.24 -3.62 -21.32
CA VAL A 51 -3.54 -3.82 -21.98
C VAL A 51 -4.63 -3.75 -20.92
N TYR A 52 -5.54 -2.81 -21.07
CA TYR A 52 -6.73 -2.66 -20.25
C TYR A 52 -7.92 -3.37 -20.91
N PHE A 53 -8.59 -4.22 -20.13
CA PHE A 53 -9.78 -4.98 -20.54
C PHE A 53 -11.00 -4.41 -19.81
N PRO A 54 -11.85 -3.60 -20.46
CA PRO A 54 -13.05 -3.04 -19.82
C PRO A 54 -13.97 -4.12 -19.23
N GLN A 55 -14.09 -5.27 -19.90
CA GLN A 55 -14.89 -6.40 -19.41
C GLN A 55 -14.37 -6.93 -18.06
N GLY A 56 -13.05 -7.16 -17.93
CA GLY A 56 -12.47 -7.63 -16.67
C GLY A 56 -12.65 -6.62 -15.54
N HIS A 57 -12.62 -5.32 -15.83
CA HIS A 57 -12.97 -4.28 -14.85
C HIS A 57 -14.43 -4.40 -14.41
N SER A 58 -15.37 -4.57 -15.35
CA SER A 58 -16.79 -4.76 -15.01
C SER A 58 -17.02 -6.00 -14.14
N GLU A 59 -16.33 -7.10 -14.44
CA GLU A 59 -16.37 -8.33 -13.64
C GLU A 59 -15.85 -8.09 -12.21
N GLN A 60 -14.74 -7.36 -12.06
CA GLN A 60 -14.21 -6.99 -10.74
C GLN A 60 -15.20 -6.12 -9.93
N VAL A 61 -15.83 -5.14 -10.57
CA VAL A 61 -16.84 -4.26 -9.91
C VAL A 61 -18.10 -5.04 -9.52
N ALA A 62 -18.53 -6.00 -10.34
CA ALA A 62 -19.65 -6.87 -10.02
C ALA A 62 -19.34 -7.73 -8.78
N ALA A 63 -18.15 -8.36 -8.77
CA ALA A 63 -17.69 -9.18 -7.65
C ALA A 63 -17.58 -8.37 -6.35
N SER A 64 -17.09 -7.13 -6.39
CA SER A 64 -16.91 -6.31 -5.18
C SER A 64 -18.23 -5.74 -4.62
N THR A 65 -19.28 -5.60 -5.45
CA THR A 65 -20.55 -5.01 -5.02
C THR A 65 -21.60 -6.03 -4.59
N ASN A 66 -21.30 -7.33 -4.63
CA ASN A 66 -22.24 -8.44 -4.38
C ASN A 66 -23.56 -8.31 -5.16
N LYS A 67 -23.54 -7.58 -6.27
CA LYS A 67 -24.64 -7.54 -7.22
C LYS A 67 -24.43 -8.74 -8.13
N GLU A 68 -25.25 -9.78 -7.95
CA GLU A 68 -25.43 -10.77 -9.02
C GLU A 68 -25.65 -10.01 -10.33
N ILE A 69 -25.12 -10.54 -11.44
CA ILE A 69 -25.10 -9.93 -12.78
C ILE A 69 -26.54 -9.80 -13.33
N GLU A 70 -27.36 -8.97 -12.69
CA GLU A 70 -28.71 -8.61 -13.11
C GLU A 70 -28.69 -7.30 -13.90
N SER A 71 -27.57 -6.57 -13.87
CA SER A 71 -27.27 -5.55 -14.87
C SER A 71 -26.62 -6.20 -16.08
N GLN A 72 -27.34 -6.27 -17.20
CA GLN A 72 -26.70 -6.41 -18.50
C GLN A 72 -25.52 -5.43 -18.55
N ILE A 73 -24.32 -5.93 -18.82
CA ILE A 73 -23.15 -5.06 -19.05
C ILE A 73 -23.56 -4.07 -20.12
N PRO A 74 -23.56 -2.75 -19.84
CA PRO A 74 -23.98 -1.77 -20.82
C PRO A 74 -23.15 -1.97 -22.09
N ASN A 75 -23.81 -2.17 -23.22
CA ASN A 75 -23.11 -2.28 -24.48
C ASN A 75 -22.56 -0.88 -24.82
N TYR A 76 -21.24 -0.75 -24.81
CA TYR A 76 -20.55 0.45 -25.26
C TYR A 76 -20.04 0.19 -26.69
N PRO A 77 -20.85 0.45 -27.74
CA PRO A 77 -20.50 0.05 -29.12
C PRO A 77 -19.22 0.70 -29.65
N ASN A 78 -18.79 1.82 -29.04
CA ASN A 78 -17.57 2.53 -29.42
C ASN A 78 -16.38 2.21 -28.51
N LEU A 79 -16.54 1.35 -27.51
CA LEU A 79 -15.46 0.97 -26.61
C LEU A 79 -14.80 -0.33 -27.13
N PRO A 80 -13.50 -0.31 -27.46
CA PRO A 80 -12.80 -1.52 -27.84
C PRO A 80 -12.76 -2.53 -26.68
N PRO A 81 -12.77 -3.85 -26.95
CA PRO A 81 -12.63 -4.86 -25.90
C PRO A 81 -11.25 -4.85 -25.24
N GLN A 82 -10.27 -4.20 -25.87
CA GLN A 82 -8.89 -4.08 -25.39
C GLN A 82 -8.35 -2.70 -25.73
N LEU A 83 -7.75 -2.04 -24.74
CA LEU A 83 -7.10 -0.74 -24.90
C LEU A 83 -5.64 -0.86 -24.52
N ILE A 84 -4.73 -0.52 -25.43
CA ILE A 84 -3.31 -0.42 -25.09
C ILE A 84 -3.09 0.96 -24.48
N CYS A 85 -2.59 0.99 -23.25
CA CYS A 85 -2.41 2.21 -22.49
C CYS A 85 -0.97 2.36 -22.02
N GLN A 86 -0.51 3.59 -21.86
CA GLN A 86 0.66 3.90 -21.04
C GLN A 86 0.24 4.13 -19.59
N LEU A 87 0.90 3.43 -18.67
CA LEU A 87 0.70 3.57 -17.24
C LEU A 87 1.44 4.81 -16.73
N HIS A 88 0.70 5.81 -16.27
CA HIS A 88 1.27 7.08 -15.79
C HIS A 88 1.59 7.05 -14.30
N ASN A 89 0.79 6.34 -13.51
CA ASN A 89 0.97 6.29 -12.07
C ASN A 89 0.38 5.01 -11.48
N VAL A 90 0.96 4.56 -10.38
CA VAL A 90 0.46 3.48 -9.52
C VAL A 90 0.61 3.91 -8.07
N THR A 91 -0.49 3.98 -7.34
CA THR A 91 -0.50 4.22 -5.90
C THR A 91 -1.17 3.07 -5.19
N MET A 92 -0.57 2.64 -4.07
CA MET A 92 -1.07 1.57 -3.23
C MET A 92 -1.83 2.16 -2.06
N HIS A 93 -2.97 1.56 -1.73
CA HIS A 93 -3.89 2.03 -0.70
C HIS A 93 -4.48 0.85 0.07
N ALA A 94 -5.10 1.13 1.21
CA ALA A 94 -6.00 0.22 1.88
C ALA A 94 -7.23 0.98 2.37
N ASP A 95 -8.38 0.32 2.36
CA ASP A 95 -9.59 0.86 2.94
C ASP A 95 -9.48 0.94 4.47
N ALA A 96 -9.88 2.07 5.06
CA ALA A 96 -9.69 2.34 6.47
C ALA A 96 -10.65 1.54 7.37
N GLU A 97 -11.77 1.08 6.84
CA GLU A 97 -12.78 0.33 7.58
C GLU A 97 -12.60 -1.19 7.39
N THR A 98 -12.29 -1.63 6.18
CA THR A 98 -12.23 -3.07 5.84
C THR A 98 -10.81 -3.65 5.84
N ASP A 99 -9.77 -2.81 5.91
CA ASP A 99 -8.37 -3.17 5.69
C ASP A 99 -8.11 -3.81 4.29
N GLU A 100 -9.05 -3.69 3.35
CA GLU A 100 -8.88 -4.22 1.99
C GLU A 100 -7.87 -3.39 1.20
N VAL A 101 -6.82 -4.04 0.71
CA VAL A 101 -5.79 -3.39 -0.09
C VAL A 101 -6.20 -3.24 -1.56
N TYR A 102 -5.95 -2.06 -2.13
CA TYR A 102 -6.21 -1.79 -3.55
C TYR A 102 -5.11 -0.91 -4.17
N ALA A 103 -4.99 -0.98 -5.49
CA ALA A 103 -4.07 -0.15 -6.25
C ALA A 103 -4.86 0.76 -7.19
N GLN A 104 -4.54 2.04 -7.17
CA GLN A 104 -5.07 3.00 -8.13
C GLN A 104 -4.05 3.20 -9.24
N MET A 105 -4.50 3.02 -10.48
CA MET A 105 -3.68 3.15 -11.68
C MET A 105 -4.23 4.25 -12.57
N THR A 106 -3.35 5.12 -13.05
CA THR A 106 -3.70 6.13 -14.05
C THR A 106 -3.24 5.66 -15.42
N LEU A 107 -4.18 5.38 -16.32
CA LEU A 107 -3.94 4.86 -17.65
C LEU A 107 -4.26 5.91 -18.71
N GLN A 108 -3.36 6.08 -19.69
CA GLN A 108 -3.62 6.86 -20.89
C GLN A 108 -3.69 5.93 -22.10
N PRO A 109 -4.85 5.81 -22.78
CA PRO A 109 -4.93 5.08 -24.05
C PRO A 109 -3.98 5.66 -25.09
N LEU A 110 -3.24 4.80 -25.77
CA LEU A 110 -2.33 5.21 -26.84
C LEU A 110 -3.10 5.55 -28.11
N ASN A 111 -2.63 6.56 -28.83
CA ASN A 111 -3.13 6.89 -30.16
C ASN A 111 -2.50 5.99 -31.25
N PRO A 112 -3.07 5.94 -32.47
CA PRO A 112 -2.59 5.06 -33.54
C PRO A 112 -1.13 5.27 -33.98
N GLN A 113 -0.56 6.44 -33.69
CA GLN A 113 0.82 6.75 -34.02
C GLN A 113 1.77 6.21 -32.95
N GLU A 114 1.45 6.43 -31.68
CA GLU A 114 2.20 5.89 -30.53
C GLU A 114 2.23 4.37 -30.53
N LEU A 115 1.17 3.72 -31.02
CA LEU A 115 1.11 2.27 -31.18
C LEU A 115 2.17 1.72 -32.14
N LYS A 116 2.58 2.51 -33.15
CA LYS A 116 3.58 2.12 -34.15
C LYS A 116 5.00 2.40 -33.67
N ASP A 117 5.16 3.24 -32.65
CA ASP A 117 6.47 3.58 -32.13
C ASP A 117 7.12 2.33 -31.52
N PRO A 118 8.40 2.07 -31.83
CA PRO A 118 9.16 0.98 -31.23
C PRO A 118 9.11 1.10 -29.71
N TYR A 119 8.37 0.21 -29.07
CA TYR A 119 8.34 0.16 -27.62
C TYR A 119 9.53 -0.64 -27.15
N LEU A 120 10.49 0.04 -26.53
CA LEU A 120 11.47 -0.64 -25.69
C LEU A 120 10.73 -1.04 -24.41
N PRO A 121 10.60 -2.34 -24.09
CA PRO A 121 10.04 -2.74 -22.82
C PRO A 121 10.89 -2.08 -21.72
N ALA A 122 10.29 -1.14 -20.98
CA ALA A 122 10.77 -0.83 -19.64
C ALA A 122 10.88 -2.18 -18.93
N GLU A 123 12.06 -2.48 -18.38
CA GLU A 123 12.49 -3.82 -17.98
C GLU A 123 11.34 -4.74 -17.56
N LEU A 124 11.31 -5.91 -18.21
CA LEU A 124 10.31 -6.97 -18.09
C LEU A 124 9.88 -7.21 -16.63
N GLY A 125 8.81 -6.53 -16.21
CA GLY A 125 8.19 -6.69 -14.89
C GLY A 125 9.04 -6.11 -13.75
N THR A 126 8.46 -5.18 -12.97
CA THR A 126 8.97 -4.93 -11.63
C THR A 126 8.99 -6.25 -10.87
N ALA A 127 10.16 -6.63 -10.35
CA ALA A 127 10.34 -7.84 -9.56
C ALA A 127 9.24 -7.93 -8.49
N ASN A 128 8.76 -9.15 -8.25
CA ASN A 128 7.77 -9.40 -7.22
C ASN A 128 8.24 -8.79 -5.88
N LYS A 129 7.50 -7.81 -5.37
CA LYS A 129 7.82 -7.11 -4.11
C LYS A 129 7.30 -7.85 -2.87
N GLN A 130 6.97 -9.14 -3.01
CA GLN A 130 6.66 -9.97 -1.85
C GLN A 130 7.85 -9.97 -0.88
N PRO A 131 7.63 -9.64 0.41
CA PRO A 131 8.68 -9.73 1.39
C PRO A 131 9.17 -11.17 1.49
N THR A 132 10.47 -11.35 1.71
CA THR A 132 11.03 -12.70 1.92
C THR A 132 10.80 -13.20 3.34
N ASN A 133 10.68 -12.28 4.30
CA ASN A 133 10.56 -12.55 5.74
C ASN A 133 9.17 -12.21 6.29
N TYR A 134 8.15 -12.94 5.86
CA TYR A 134 6.80 -12.87 6.40
C TYR A 134 6.18 -14.26 6.54
N PHE A 135 5.04 -14.32 7.24
CA PHE A 135 4.13 -15.46 7.26
C PHE A 135 2.68 -14.97 7.24
N CYS A 136 1.78 -15.77 6.68
CA CYS A 136 0.34 -15.55 6.75
C CYS A 136 -0.29 -16.74 7.49
N LYS A 137 -1.27 -16.48 8.35
CA LYS A 137 -2.00 -17.50 9.09
C LYS A 137 -3.49 -17.20 9.05
N THR A 138 -4.28 -18.16 8.58
CA THR A 138 -5.73 -18.16 8.81
C THR A 138 -6.00 -18.36 10.30
N LEU A 139 -6.68 -17.39 10.92
CA LEU A 139 -7.00 -17.45 12.34
C LEU A 139 -7.93 -18.62 12.65
N THR A 140 -7.62 -19.35 13.71
CA THR A 140 -8.50 -20.40 14.24
C THR A 140 -9.43 -19.82 15.31
N ALA A 141 -10.48 -20.57 15.69
CA ALA A 141 -11.40 -20.16 16.76
C ALA A 141 -10.69 -19.89 18.10
N SER A 142 -9.57 -20.56 18.38
CA SER A 142 -8.79 -20.30 19.59
C SER A 142 -8.02 -18.98 19.52
N ASP A 143 -7.55 -18.57 18.34
CA ASP A 143 -6.81 -17.32 18.16
C ASP A 143 -7.71 -16.09 18.39
N THR A 144 -9.01 -16.20 18.09
CA THR A 144 -9.99 -15.11 18.26
C THR A 144 -10.75 -15.15 19.58
N SER A 145 -10.51 -16.17 20.41
CA SER A 145 -11.17 -16.30 21.72
C SER A 145 -10.57 -15.35 22.75
N THR A 146 -11.41 -14.82 23.65
CA THR A 146 -10.99 -13.90 24.73
C THR A 146 -10.07 -14.54 25.78
N HIS A 147 -10.07 -15.88 25.86
CA HIS A 147 -9.31 -16.64 26.84
C HIS A 147 -8.12 -17.41 26.23
N GLY A 148 -7.96 -17.35 24.91
CA GLY A 148 -6.87 -17.96 24.17
C GLY A 148 -5.72 -17.01 23.91
N GLY A 149 -4.83 -17.43 23.01
CA GLY A 149 -3.74 -16.61 22.48
C GLY A 149 -3.50 -16.94 21.02
N PHE A 150 -2.70 -16.11 20.36
CA PHE A 150 -2.31 -16.32 18.97
C PHE A 150 -1.20 -17.36 18.86
N SER A 151 -1.47 -18.47 18.20
CA SER A 151 -0.48 -19.54 18.01
C SER A 151 0.34 -19.35 16.74
N VAL A 152 1.66 -19.26 16.83
CA VAL A 152 2.53 -19.13 15.65
C VAL A 152 3.21 -20.47 15.33
N PRO A 153 3.13 -20.97 14.08
CA PRO A 153 3.88 -22.15 13.68
C PRO A 153 5.38 -21.95 13.92
N ARG A 154 6.06 -22.94 14.50
CA ARG A 154 7.47 -22.84 14.89
C ARG A 154 8.37 -22.30 13.78
N ARG A 155 8.23 -22.82 12.55
CA ARG A 155 9.01 -22.37 11.38
C ARG A 155 8.79 -20.90 11.04
N ALA A 156 7.56 -20.39 11.24
CA ALA A 156 7.27 -18.98 11.04
C ALA A 156 7.91 -18.14 12.16
N ALA A 157 7.79 -18.58 13.41
CA ALA A 157 8.38 -17.89 14.55
C ALA A 157 9.90 -17.76 14.44
N GLU A 158 10.60 -18.84 14.08
CA GLU A 158 12.05 -18.86 13.85
C GLU A 158 12.49 -17.97 12.67
N LYS A 159 11.57 -17.70 11.73
CA LYS A 159 11.84 -16.88 10.54
C LYS A 159 11.61 -15.38 10.79
N VAL A 160 10.55 -15.01 11.52
CA VAL A 160 10.10 -13.61 11.61
C VAL A 160 10.35 -12.96 12.96
N PHE A 161 10.58 -13.74 14.03
CA PHE A 161 10.88 -13.17 15.35
C PHE A 161 12.38 -13.22 15.66
N PRO A 162 12.89 -12.28 16.47
CA PRO A 162 14.23 -12.37 17.02
C PRO A 162 14.46 -13.71 17.75
N PRO A 163 15.66 -14.30 17.68
CA PRO A 163 15.98 -15.54 18.39
C PRO A 163 15.74 -15.42 19.90
N LEU A 164 15.08 -16.41 20.48
CA LEU A 164 14.90 -16.50 21.93
C LEU A 164 16.14 -17.13 22.58
N GLY A 165 16.62 -16.54 23.68
CA GLY A 165 17.66 -17.15 24.51
C GLY A 165 17.09 -18.29 25.36
N PHE A 166 17.45 -19.54 25.04
CA PHE A 166 16.94 -20.74 25.71
C PHE A 166 17.61 -21.06 27.06
N HIS A 167 17.84 -20.06 27.90
CA HIS A 167 18.45 -20.27 29.22
C HIS A 167 17.45 -20.71 30.31
N TYR A 168 16.14 -20.66 30.03
CA TYR A 168 15.06 -21.03 30.96
C TYR A 168 13.97 -21.87 30.28
N ALA A 169 13.25 -22.69 31.05
CA ALA A 169 12.20 -23.61 30.59
C ALA A 169 11.02 -22.90 29.89
N ALA A 170 10.85 -21.59 30.11
CA ALA A 170 9.98 -20.71 29.35
C ALA A 170 10.69 -19.36 29.15
N SER A 171 11.09 -19.04 27.92
CA SER A 171 11.64 -17.75 27.54
C SER A 171 10.55 -16.88 26.91
N SER A 172 10.36 -15.66 27.41
CA SER A 172 9.45 -14.66 26.83
C SER A 172 10.24 -13.45 26.33
N THR A 173 9.76 -12.82 25.25
CA THR A 173 10.31 -11.57 24.73
C THR A 173 9.16 -10.70 24.26
N GLY A 174 9.19 -9.41 24.60
CA GLY A 174 8.20 -8.45 24.13
C GLY A 174 8.45 -8.10 22.67
N VAL A 175 7.41 -8.21 21.84
CA VAL A 175 7.44 -7.78 20.44
C VAL A 175 6.50 -6.59 20.30
N VAL A 176 7.03 -5.46 19.82
CA VAL A 176 6.21 -4.28 19.46
C VAL A 176 5.97 -4.31 17.96
N CYS A 177 4.77 -4.71 17.56
CA CYS A 177 4.35 -4.61 16.17
C CYS A 177 3.77 -3.22 15.92
N LYS A 178 4.30 -2.51 14.92
CA LYS A 178 3.57 -1.38 14.36
C LYS A 178 2.49 -1.96 13.46
N ARG A 179 1.21 -1.74 13.81
CA ARG A 179 0.19 -1.72 12.77
C ARG A 179 0.56 -0.53 11.89
N SER A 180 0.88 -0.78 10.63
CA SER A 180 1.00 0.32 9.68
C SER A 180 -0.36 1.00 9.67
N SER A 181 -0.42 2.23 10.21
CA SER A 181 -1.58 3.08 9.99
C SER A 181 -1.62 3.32 8.49
N TRP A 182 -2.76 3.02 7.86
CA TRP A 182 -2.93 3.21 6.42
C TRP A 182 -3.18 4.69 6.06
N GLN A 183 -2.56 5.62 6.81
CA GLN A 183 -2.71 7.08 6.75
C GLN A 183 -1.31 7.72 6.82
#